data_AF-A0A8K0RRW8-F1
#
_entry.id   AF-A0A8K0RRW8-F1
#
_cell.length_a   1.000
_cell.length_b   1.000
_cell.length_c   1.000
_cell.angle_alpha   90.00
_cell.angle_beta   90.00
_cell.angle_gamma   90.00
#
_symmetry.space_group_name_H-M   'P 1'
#
loop_
_entity.id
_entity.type
_entity.pdbx_description
1 polymer ?
#
loop_
_entity_poly.entity_id
_entity_poly.type
_entity_poly.pdbx_seq_one_letter_code
_entity_poly.pdbx_strand_id
1 'polypeptide(L)'
;MSTPGFQSRYGLISLPELRHLPFTNSTTPRETYHRSLPELSLPDFTMALVDAKNPVPQNQRFYQNAYKNHTRLWKIGPRSRFLMTPYLFLLWGTLGASFYGAGRKVLGYNSYFGN
;
A
#
# COMPACT_ATOMS: atom_id res chain seq x y z
N MET A 1 -26.32 -22.00 52.15
CA MET A 1 -25.30 -20.99 51.83
C MET A 1 -25.25 -20.88 50.31
N SER A 2 -25.80 -19.80 49.78
CA SER A 2 -26.08 -19.54 48.37
C SER A 2 -24.97 -18.70 47.74
N THR A 3 -24.44 -19.14 46.60
CA THR A 3 -23.88 -18.27 45.55
C THR A 3 -24.10 -18.95 44.18
N PRO A 4 -24.61 -18.23 43.16
CA PRO A 4 -24.95 -18.81 41.86
C PRO A 4 -23.72 -18.88 40.93
N GLY A 5 -23.40 -20.06 40.44
CA GLY A 5 -22.37 -20.27 39.40
C GLY A 5 -22.90 -19.87 38.03
N PHE A 6 -22.33 -18.81 37.47
CA PHE A 6 -22.58 -18.32 36.11
C PHE A 6 -22.18 -19.38 35.06
N GLN A 7 -23.15 -19.86 34.30
CA GLN A 7 -22.96 -20.83 33.23
C GLN A 7 -22.42 -20.11 31.98
N SER A 8 -21.10 -20.18 31.77
CA SER A 8 -20.46 -19.65 30.55
C SER A 8 -20.77 -20.56 29.36
N ARG A 9 -21.50 -20.02 28.37
CA ARG A 9 -22.01 -20.69 27.16
C ARG A 9 -20.97 -20.89 26.04
N TYR A 10 -19.68 -20.82 26.34
CA TYR A 10 -18.66 -20.98 25.31
C TYR A 10 -17.61 -21.98 25.79
N GLY A 11 -17.63 -23.15 25.14
CA GLY A 11 -16.66 -24.20 25.34
C GLY A 11 -15.23 -23.72 25.10
N LEU A 12 -14.32 -24.31 25.86
CA LEU A 12 -12.88 -24.15 25.76
C LEU A 12 -12.40 -24.35 24.33
N ILE A 13 -11.92 -23.29 23.67
CA ILE A 13 -11.06 -23.41 22.51
C ILE A 13 -9.63 -23.21 23.02
N SER A 14 -8.93 -24.32 23.21
CA SER A 14 -7.49 -24.35 23.37
C SER A 14 -6.83 -23.85 22.08
N LEU A 15 -6.12 -22.72 22.14
CA LEU A 15 -5.16 -22.31 21.09
C LEU A 15 -4.00 -23.32 21.07
N PRO A 16 -3.81 -24.07 19.97
CA PRO A 16 -2.50 -23.99 19.31
C PRO A 16 -2.54 -24.28 17.78
N GLU A 17 -3.45 -23.72 16.97
CA GLU A 17 -3.50 -24.05 15.53
C GLU A 17 -3.45 -22.81 14.61
N LEU A 18 -2.40 -22.01 14.72
CA LEU A 18 -2.16 -20.85 13.85
C LEU A 18 -0.79 -20.94 13.14
N ARG A 19 -0.47 -22.09 12.54
CA ARG A 19 0.82 -22.28 11.82
C ARG A 19 0.73 -22.87 10.40
N HIS A 20 -0.46 -23.13 9.86
CA HIS A 20 -0.56 -23.77 8.54
C HIS A 20 -1.75 -23.24 7.73
N LEU A 21 -1.64 -22.03 7.16
CA LEU A 21 -2.49 -21.65 6.03
C LEU A 21 -1.61 -21.55 4.78
N PRO A 22 -1.68 -22.52 3.85
CA PRO A 22 -1.08 -22.34 2.53
C PRO A 22 -1.85 -21.22 1.80
N PHE A 23 -1.11 -20.34 1.13
CA PHE A 23 -1.64 -19.38 0.17
C PHE A 23 -2.33 -20.16 -0.96
N THR A 24 -3.65 -20.35 -0.87
CA THR A 24 -4.43 -21.04 -1.89
C THR A 24 -4.67 -20.08 -3.06
N ASN A 25 -4.14 -20.46 -4.23
CA ASN A 25 -4.49 -19.86 -5.51
C ASN A 25 -6.03 -19.91 -5.66
N SER A 26 -6.64 -18.78 -6.00
CA SER A 26 -8.08 -18.68 -6.27
C SER A 26 -8.41 -19.32 -7.62
N THR A 27 -8.50 -20.65 -7.65
CA THR A 27 -9.40 -21.37 -8.56
C THR A 27 -10.52 -21.93 -7.72
N THR A 28 -11.45 -21.07 -7.31
CA THR A 28 -12.75 -21.51 -6.78
C THR A 28 -13.59 -22.04 -7.95
N PRO A 29 -14.21 -23.24 -7.83
CA PRO A 29 -15.14 -23.74 -8.82
C PRO A 29 -16.32 -22.77 -9.00
N ARG A 30 -16.80 -22.63 -10.24
CA ARG A 30 -18.08 -21.97 -10.55
C ARG A 30 -19.20 -22.71 -9.82
N GLU A 31 -19.55 -22.28 -8.62
CA GLU A 31 -20.83 -22.62 -8.01
C GLU A 31 -21.89 -21.63 -8.50
N THR A 32 -22.78 -22.17 -9.31
CA THR A 32 -23.97 -21.53 -9.85
C THR A 32 -24.97 -21.30 -8.72
N TYR A 33 -24.86 -20.19 -8.01
CA TYR A 33 -25.90 -19.75 -7.08
C TYR A 33 -27.02 -19.02 -7.84
N HIS A 34 -28.06 -19.77 -8.23
CA HIS A 34 -29.36 -19.19 -8.55
C HIS A 34 -29.96 -18.60 -7.25
N ARG A 35 -29.69 -17.33 -6.97
CA ARG A 35 -30.47 -16.54 -6.02
C ARG A 35 -31.21 -15.47 -6.83
N SER A 36 -32.51 -15.66 -7.01
CA SER A 36 -33.43 -14.68 -7.59
C SER A 36 -33.40 -13.40 -6.78
N LEU A 37 -32.69 -12.39 -7.28
CA LEU A 37 -32.81 -11.00 -6.82
C LEU A 37 -33.65 -10.25 -7.85
N PRO A 38 -34.63 -9.43 -7.44
CA PRO A 38 -35.37 -8.60 -8.39
C PRO A 38 -34.38 -7.67 -9.10
N GLU A 39 -34.39 -7.70 -10.43
CA GLU A 39 -33.61 -6.81 -11.29
C GLU A 39 -33.96 -5.35 -11.00
N LEU A 40 -33.20 -4.71 -10.12
CA LEU A 40 -32.95 -3.29 -10.25
C LEU A 40 -31.84 -3.16 -11.30
N SER A 41 -32.27 -2.88 -12.53
CA SER A 41 -31.41 -2.50 -13.65
C SER A 41 -30.71 -1.18 -13.31
N LEU A 42 -29.66 -1.26 -12.51
CA LEU A 42 -28.69 -0.18 -12.42
C LEU A 42 -28.09 -0.05 -13.82
N PRO A 43 -28.21 1.10 -14.49
CA PRO A 43 -27.57 1.29 -15.78
C PRO A 43 -26.09 0.99 -15.58
N ASP A 44 -25.61 0.01 -16.34
CA ASP A 44 -24.21 -0.32 -16.46
C ASP A 44 -23.55 0.91 -17.11
N PHE A 45 -23.14 1.86 -16.26
CA PHE A 45 -22.42 3.04 -16.68
C PHE A 45 -21.08 2.57 -17.20
N THR A 46 -21.08 2.14 -18.46
CA THR A 46 -19.89 1.81 -19.24
C THR A 46 -18.90 2.95 -19.12
N MET A 47 -17.80 2.71 -18.40
CA MET A 47 -16.65 3.59 -18.33
C MET A 47 -15.88 3.60 -19.65
N ALA A 48 -16.56 3.92 -20.75
CA ALA A 48 -15.97 3.91 -22.08
C ALA A 48 -16.37 5.18 -22.83
N LEU A 49 -15.86 6.32 -22.35
CA LEU A 49 -15.79 7.54 -23.18
C LEU A 49 -14.84 7.36 -24.38
N VAL A 50 -14.00 6.32 -24.35
CA VAL A 50 -13.03 5.96 -25.40
C VAL A 50 -12.93 4.44 -25.50
N ASP A 51 -13.04 3.88 -26.70
CA ASP A 51 -12.69 2.48 -26.99
C ASP A 51 -11.17 2.33 -26.96
N ALA A 52 -10.63 2.23 -25.75
CA ALA A 52 -9.21 2.01 -25.48
C ALA A 52 -9.04 0.69 -24.73
N LYS A 53 -8.05 -0.10 -25.14
CA LYS A 53 -7.70 -1.35 -24.45
C LYS A 53 -7.44 -1.08 -22.97
N ASN A 54 -8.17 -1.79 -22.09
CA ASN A 54 -8.01 -1.69 -20.65
C ASN A 54 -6.57 -2.04 -20.21
N PRO A 55 -5.79 -1.07 -19.67
CA PRO A 55 -4.41 -1.31 -19.26
C PRO A 55 -4.30 -1.90 -17.84
N VAL A 56 -5.39 -1.98 -17.08
CA VAL A 56 -5.38 -2.39 -15.66
C VAL A 56 -4.71 -3.76 -15.45
N PRO A 57 -5.04 -4.82 -16.23
CA PRO A 57 -4.40 -6.13 -16.02
C PRO A 57 -2.90 -6.13 -16.32
N GLN A 58 -2.43 -5.31 -17.28
CA GLN A 58 -1.00 -5.15 -17.54
C GLN A 58 -0.30 -4.48 -16.36
N ASN A 59 -0.87 -3.39 -15.87
CA ASN A 59 -0.30 -2.64 -14.74
C ASN A 59 -0.30 -3.49 -13.46
N GLN A 60 -1.37 -4.24 -13.18
CA GLN A 60 -1.43 -5.15 -12.04
C GLN A 60 -0.31 -6.20 -12.08
N ARG A 61 -0.10 -6.86 -13.24
CA ARG A 61 1.01 -7.82 -13.40
C ARG A 61 2.37 -7.18 -13.20
N PHE A 62 2.57 -5.96 -13.72
CA PHE A 62 3.80 -5.19 -13.57
C PHE A 62 4.11 -4.89 -12.08
N TYR A 63 3.14 -4.34 -11.35
CA TYR A 63 3.31 -4.04 -9.92
C TYR A 63 3.44 -5.30 -9.07
N GLN A 64 2.71 -6.37 -9.38
CA GLN A 64 2.84 -7.66 -8.68
C GLN A 64 4.23 -8.28 -8.88
N ASN A 65 4.80 -8.22 -10.09
CA ASN A 65 6.16 -8.68 -10.34
C ASN A 65 7.20 -7.85 -9.58
N ALA A 66 7.03 -6.52 -9.58
CA ALA A 66 7.89 -5.61 -8.83
C ALA A 66 7.82 -5.83 -7.30
N TYR A 67 6.63 -6.18 -6.79
CA TYR A 67 6.44 -6.54 -5.38
C TYR A 67 7.14 -7.86 -5.02
N LYS A 68 7.08 -8.88 -5.89
CA LYS A 68 7.84 -10.12 -5.75
C LYS A 68 9.35 -9.87 -5.70
N ASN A 69 9.84 -8.88 -6.46
CA ASN A 69 11.23 -8.44 -6.44
C ASN A 69 11.57 -7.49 -5.25
N HIS A 70 10.67 -7.35 -4.28
CA HIS A 70 10.81 -6.51 -3.08
C HIS A 70 11.19 -5.04 -3.37
N THR A 71 10.82 -4.55 -4.55
CA THR A 71 11.08 -3.15 -4.90
C THR A 71 10.05 -2.24 -4.21
N ARG A 72 10.52 -1.14 -3.63
CA ARG A 72 9.65 -0.14 -2.98
C ARG A 72 8.75 0.52 -4.01
N LEU A 73 7.49 0.81 -3.65
CA LEU A 73 6.49 1.39 -4.54
C LEU A 73 6.98 2.64 -5.28
N TRP A 74 7.66 3.54 -4.56
CA TRP A 74 8.27 4.77 -5.11
C TRP A 74 9.46 4.53 -6.06
N LYS A 75 9.83 3.28 -6.34
CA LYS A 75 10.95 2.90 -7.22
C LYS A 75 10.51 1.98 -8.36
N ILE A 76 9.26 1.53 -8.39
CA ILE A 76 8.76 0.54 -9.36
C ILE A 76 8.64 1.14 -10.77
N GLY A 77 8.20 2.39 -10.88
CA GLY A 77 7.96 3.02 -12.19
C GLY A 77 9.26 3.28 -12.98
N PRO A 78 9.24 3.13 -14.33
CA PRO A 78 10.43 3.35 -15.16
C PRO A 78 10.95 4.78 -15.08
N ARG A 79 10.05 5.76 -14.89
CA ARG A 79 10.41 7.18 -14.70
C ARG A 79 10.86 7.51 -13.28
N SER A 80 10.68 6.60 -12.33
CA SER A 80 10.88 6.93 -10.93
C SER A 80 12.32 7.31 -10.62
N ARG A 81 13.29 6.68 -11.30
CA ARG A 81 14.71 7.01 -11.10
C ARG A 81 15.06 8.43 -11.55
N PHE A 82 14.42 8.95 -12.59
CA PHE A 82 14.63 10.32 -13.05
C PHE A 82 13.98 11.35 -12.13
N LEU A 83 12.87 11.02 -11.48
CA LEU A 83 12.20 11.93 -10.53
C LEU A 83 12.84 11.89 -9.14
N MET A 84 13.26 10.71 -8.69
CA MET A 84 13.83 10.53 -7.34
C MET A 84 15.24 11.10 -7.22
N THR A 85 16.04 11.08 -8.29
CA THR A 85 17.41 11.61 -8.29
C THR A 85 17.47 13.11 -7.92
N PRO A 86 16.79 14.03 -8.63
CA PRO A 86 16.82 15.45 -8.27
C PRO A 86 16.16 15.72 -6.91
N TYR A 87 15.09 14.99 -6.56
CA TYR A 87 14.47 15.09 -5.24
C TYR A 87 15.47 14.80 -4.12
N LEU A 88 16.26 13.74 -4.25
CA LEU A 88 17.25 13.36 -3.24
C LEU A 88 18.38 14.39 -3.12
N PHE A 89 18.86 14.94 -4.24
CA PHE A 89 19.86 16.01 -4.24
C PHE A 89 19.37 17.28 -3.57
N LEU A 90 18.14 17.71 -3.87
CA LEU A 90 17.56 18.90 -3.26
C LEU A 90 17.30 18.68 -1.76
N LEU A 91 16.80 17.51 -1.37
CA LEU A 91 16.54 17.20 0.02
C LEU A 91 17.83 17.26 0.87
N TRP A 92 18.86 16.54 0.46
CA TRP A 92 20.14 16.55 1.19
C TRP A 92 20.91 17.86 1.01
N GLY A 93 20.79 18.51 -0.14
CA GLY A 93 21.41 19.80 -0.41
C GLY A 93 20.83 20.90 0.49
N THR A 94 19.50 20.97 0.62
CA THR A 94 18.83 21.95 1.49
C THR A 94 19.05 21.65 2.97
N LEU A 95 19.07 20.37 3.36
CA LEU A 95 19.42 19.97 4.72
C LEU A 95 20.85 20.39 5.07
N GLY A 96 21.82 20.09 4.19
CA GLY A 96 23.21 20.49 4.35
C GLY A 96 23.39 22.02 4.39
N ALA A 97 22.70 22.74 3.51
CA ALA A 97 22.69 24.20 3.51
C ALA A 97 22.11 24.78 4.82
N SER A 98 21.07 24.16 5.36
CA SER A 98 20.46 24.56 6.63
C SER A 98 21.44 24.37 7.80
N PHE A 99 22.10 23.21 7.88
CA PHE A 99 23.13 22.97 8.89
C PHE A 99 24.34 23.90 8.73
N TYR A 100 24.75 24.20 7.50
CA TYR A 100 25.83 25.15 7.23
C TYR A 100 25.48 26.56 7.71
N GLY A 101 24.27 27.05 7.40
CA GLY A 101 23.77 28.34 7.90
C GLY A 101 23.65 28.39 9.41
N ALA A 102 23.10 27.34 10.02
CA ALA A 102 22.97 27.22 11.47
C ALA A 102 24.36 27.18 12.15
N GLY A 103 25.30 26.38 11.63
CA GLY A 103 26.66 26.31 12.14
C GLY A 103 27.38 27.65 12.04
N ARG A 104 27.27 28.34 10.90
CA ARG A 104 27.78 29.71 10.71
C ARG A 104 27.17 30.68 11.72
N LYS A 105 25.86 30.57 12.00
CA LYS A 105 25.17 31.43 12.96
C LYS A 105 25.64 31.22 14.40
N VAL A 106 25.87 29.97 14.80
CA VAL A 106 26.45 29.63 16.11
C VAL A 106 27.86 30.20 16.25
N LEU A 107 28.64 30.18 15.17
CA LEU A 107 29.98 30.75 15.12
C LEU A 107 30.01 32.29 14.98
N GLY A 108 28.86 32.97 15.00
CA GLY A 108 28.76 34.43 14.97
C GLY A 108 28.77 35.08 13.57
N TYR A 109 28.78 34.27 12.50
CA TYR A 109 28.72 34.80 11.14
C TYR A 109 27.29 35.17 10.73
N ASN A 110 27.13 36.31 10.06
CA ASN A 110 25.82 36.86 9.70
C ASN A 110 25.33 36.46 8.29
N SER A 111 26.21 35.93 7.44
CA SER A 111 25.90 35.59 6.05
C SER A 111 26.26 34.15 5.71
N TYR A 112 25.62 33.61 4.67
CA TYR A 112 25.98 32.32 4.08
C TYR A 112 27.25 32.40 3.23
N PHE A 113 27.50 33.54 2.60
CA PHE A 113 28.65 33.80 1.76
C PHE A 113 29.53 34.83 2.46
N GLY A 114 30.79 34.49 2.69
CA GLY A 114 31.71 35.24 3.56
C GLY A 114 31.63 36.76 3.39
N ASN A 115 31.45 37.43 4.51
CA ASN A 115 31.91 38.79 4.81
C ASN A 115 32.24 38.78 6.31
#